data_AF-R7UNB4-F1
#
_entry.id   AF-R7UNB4-F1
#
_cell.length_a   1.000
_cell.length_b   1.000
_cell.length_c   1.000
_cell.angle_alpha   90.00
_cell.angle_beta   90.00
_cell.angle_gamma   90.00
#
_symmetry.space_group_name_H-M   'P 1'
#
loop_
_entity.id
_entity.type
_entity.pdbx_description
1 polymer ?
#
loop_
_entity_poly.entity_id
_entity_poly.type
_entity_poly.pdbx_seq_one_letter_code
_entity_poly.pdbx_strand_id
1 'polypeptide(L)' 'ITTEEGYLKIKRENELLKSALICNICMIEKVMYTFLPCGHLCTCLSCGEQVSHCPLCRTKILGRVKTFSS' A
#
# COMPACT_ATOMS: atom_id res chain seq x y z
N ILE A 1 -11.84 -29.85 -6.98
CA ILE A 1 -11.72 -28.43 -7.34
C ILE A 1 -12.23 -28.32 -8.76
N THR A 2 -13.44 -27.82 -8.94
CA THR A 2 -13.92 -27.51 -10.29
C THR A 2 -13.07 -26.36 -10.83
N THR A 3 -12.87 -26.30 -12.14
CA THR A 3 -12.09 -25.23 -12.79
C THR A 3 -12.60 -23.83 -12.42
N GLU A 4 -13.89 -23.70 -12.12
CA GLU A 4 -14.56 -22.47 -11.71
C GLU A 4 -14.18 -22.00 -10.30
N GLU A 5 -14.13 -22.91 -9.31
CA GLU A 5 -13.67 -22.59 -7.94
C GLU A 5 -12.21 -22.11 -7.92
N GLY A 6 -11.35 -22.77 -8.71
CA GLY A 6 -9.95 -22.41 -8.85
C GLY A 6 -9.77 -21.01 -9.46
N TYR A 7 -10.54 -20.71 -10.51
CA TYR A 7 -10.51 -19.40 -11.17
C TYR A 7 -10.94 -18.27 -10.23
N LEU A 8 -12.03 -18.44 -9.50
CA LEU A 8 -12.53 -17.42 -8.58
C LEU A 8 -11.54 -17.12 -7.44
N LYS A 9 -10.86 -18.16 -6.93
CA LYS A 9 -9.80 -17.99 -5.92
C LYS A 9 -8.66 -17.12 -6.46
N ILE A 10 -8.15 -17.41 -7.66
CA ILE A 10 -7.06 -16.66 -8.28
C ILE A 10 -7.48 -15.21 -8.54
N LYS A 11 -8.70 -15.01 -9.05
CA LYS A 11 -9.24 -13.67 -9.30
C LYS A 11 -9.28 -12.84 -8.01
N ARG A 12 -9.77 -13.43 -6.91
CA ARG A 12 -9.82 -12.75 -5.60
C ARG A 12 -8.42 -12.38 -5.11
N GLU A 13 -7.47 -13.31 -5.17
CA GLU A 13 -6.09 -13.05 -4.77
C GLU A 13 -5.47 -11.90 -5.57
N ASN A 14 -5.72 -11.87 -6.88
CA ASN A 14 -5.22 -10.81 -7.76
C ASN A 14 -5.79 -9.43 -7.39
N GLU A 15 -7.08 -9.35 -7.06
CA GLU A 15 -7.70 -8.10 -6.62
C GLU A 15 -7.17 -7.66 -5.24
N LEU A 16 -6.93 -8.60 -4.31
CA LEU A 16 -6.31 -8.28 -3.02
C LEU A 16 -4.90 -7.70 -3.21
N LEU A 17 -4.07 -8.34 -4.04
CA LEU A 17 -2.72 -7.87 -4.34
C LEU A 17 -2.72 -6.48 -4.98
N LYS A 18 -3.65 -6.21 -5.90
CA LYS A 18 -3.81 -4.87 -6.51
C LYS A 18 -4.24 -3.83 -5.48
N SER A 19 -5.19 -4.15 -4.61
CA SER A 19 -5.68 -3.22 -3.58
C SER A 19 -4.61 -2.83 -2.56
N ALA A 20 -3.65 -3.72 -2.27
CA ALA A 20 -2.53 -3.44 -1.38
C ALA A 20 -1.60 -2.33 -1.91
N LEU A 21 -1.67 -2.01 -3.21
CA LEU A 21 -0.93 -0.91 -3.84
C LEU A 21 -1.69 0.42 -3.85
N ILE A 22 -2.86 0.50 -3.20
CA ILE A 22 -3.64 1.74 -3.08
C ILE A 22 -3.39 2.39 -1.72
N CYS A 23 -3.32 3.73 -1.71
CA CYS A 23 -3.07 4.54 -0.53
C CYS A 23 -4.10 4.25 0.57
N ASN A 24 -3.62 3.88 1.76
CA ASN A 24 -4.47 3.54 2.92
C ASN A 24 -5.18 4.75 3.55
N ILE A 25 -4.95 5.96 3.03
CA ILE A 25 -5.58 7.19 3.52
C ILE A 25 -6.68 7.63 2.55
N CYS A 26 -6.32 7.95 1.30
CA CYS A 26 -7.31 8.44 0.34
C CYS A 26 -8.07 7.32 -0.38
N MET A 27 -7.54 6.09 -0.39
CA MET A 27 -8.11 4.94 -1.12
C MET A 27 -8.33 5.20 -2.63
N ILE A 28 -7.59 6.16 -3.20
CA ILE A 28 -7.72 6.62 -4.60
C ILE A 28 -6.43 6.41 -5.37
N GLU A 29 -5.33 6.98 -4.88
CA GLU A 29 -4.03 6.96 -5.57
C GLU A 29 -3.18 5.75 -5.15
N LYS A 30 -2.18 5.38 -5.98
CA LYS A 30 -1.22 4.33 -5.64
C LYS A 30 -0.30 4.73 -4.48
N VAL A 31 0.17 3.74 -3.73
CA VAL A 31 1.23 3.92 -2.73
C VAL A 31 2.54 4.31 -3.41
N MET A 32 3.22 5.32 -2.87
CA MET A 32 4.44 5.90 -3.45
C MET A 32 5.52 6.19 -2.41
N TYR A 33 5.18 6.27 -1.11
CA TYR A 33 6.17 6.54 -0.06
C TYR A 33 6.40 5.34 0.85
N THR A 34 7.68 5.00 0.99
CA THR A 34 8.19 4.14 2.07
C THR A 34 8.67 5.02 3.22
N PHE A 35 8.16 4.77 4.43
CA PHE A 35 8.53 5.54 5.61
C PHE A 35 9.72 4.95 6.35
N LEU A 36 10.66 5.79 6.78
CA LEU A 36 11.79 5.40 7.61
C LEU A 36 11.56 5.81 9.08
N PRO A 37 11.98 4.99 10.06
CA PRO A 37 12.72 3.73 9.90
C PRO A 37 11.84 2.48 9.69
N CYS A 38 10.51 2.59 9.75
CA CYS A 38 9.65 1.40 9.83
C CYS A 38 9.49 0.60 8.52
N GLY A 39 9.90 1.15 7.37
CA GLY A 39 9.90 0.47 6.07
C GLY A 39 8.52 0.28 5.42
N HIS A 40 7.44 0.78 6.01
CA HIS A 40 6.10 0.58 5.46
C HIS A 40 5.84 1.49 4.25
N LEU A 41 5.39 0.86 3.14
CA LEU A 41 4.90 1.51 1.93
C LEU A 41 3.37 1.53 1.95
N CYS A 42 2.76 2.65 2.32
CA CYS A 42 1.31 2.65 2.63
C CYS A 42 0.54 3.91 2.22
N THR A 43 1.18 4.94 1.70
CA THR A 43 0.52 6.19 1.29
C THR A 43 0.94 6.63 -0.11
N CYS A 44 0.07 7.36 -0.81
CA CYS A 44 0.45 8.15 -1.98
C CYS A 44 1.33 9.35 -1.58
N LEU A 45 1.77 10.13 -2.57
CA LEU A 45 2.61 11.32 -2.35
C LEU A 45 1.86 12.37 -1.51
N SER A 46 0.65 12.74 -1.93
CA SER A 46 -0.14 13.80 -1.27
C SER A 46 -0.47 13.47 0.19
N CYS A 47 -0.94 12.25 0.47
CA CYS A 47 -1.27 11.85 1.84
C CYS A 47 -0.02 11.65 2.70
N GLY A 48 1.08 11.17 2.12
CA GLY A 48 2.30 10.91 2.89
C GLY A 48 3.05 12.16 3.35
N GLU A 49 2.88 13.30 2.66
CA GLU A 49 3.38 14.60 3.13
C GLU A 49 2.64 15.11 4.37
N GLN A 50 1.36 14.74 4.52
CA GLN A 50 0.48 15.26 5.58
C GLN A 50 0.60 14.50 6.90
N VAL A 51 1.37 13.40 6.95
CA VAL A 51 1.50 12.55 8.14
C VAL A 51 2.89 12.63 8.75
N SER A 52 2.94 12.62 10.09
CA SER A 52 4.17 12.60 10.88
C SER A 52 4.50 11.23 11.48
N HIS A 53 3.54 10.30 11.46
CA HIS A 53 3.68 8.93 11.95
C HIS A 53 3.11 7.97 10.90
N CYS A 54 3.71 6.79 10.78
CA CYS A 54 3.25 5.76 9.84
C CYS A 54 1.80 5.35 10.18
N PRO A 55 0.86 5.39 9.22
CA PRO A 55 -0.52 4.97 9.45
C PRO A 55 -0.69 3.51 9.88
N LEU A 56 0.25 2.62 9.51
CA LEU A 56 0.17 1.19 9.80
C LEU A 56 0.70 0.84 11.19
N CYS A 57 1.88 1.33 11.54
CA CYS A 57 2.58 0.93 12.77
C CYS A 57 2.78 2.07 13.79
N ARG A 58 2.30 3.28 13.48
CA ARG A 58 2.40 4.49 14.31
C ARG A 58 3.82 4.93 14.67
N THR A 59 4.85 4.34 14.06
CA THR A 59 6.24 4.78 14.22
C THR A 59 6.41 6.19 13.66
N LYS A 60 7.12 7.06 14.39
CA LYS A 60 7.46 8.42 13.93
C LYS A 60 8.25 8.36 12.63
N ILE A 61 7.84 9.16 11.65
CA ILE A 61 8.49 9.24 10.35
C ILE A 61 9.71 10.15 10.46
N LEU A 62 10.90 9.59 10.23
CA LEU A 62 12.17 10.32 10.20
C LEU A 62 12.64 10.61 8.77
N GLY A 63 12.12 9.87 7.79
CA GLY A 63 12.40 10.07 6.37
C GLY A 63 11.34 9.44 5.48
N ARG A 64 11.23 9.93 4.24
CA ARG A 64 10.32 9.43 3.20
C ARG A 64 11.15 9.10 1.97
N VAL A 65 11.02 7.87 1.47
CA VAL A 65 11.66 7.44 0.22
C VAL A 65 10.56 7.25 -0.82
N LYS A 66 10.70 7.93 -1.96
CA LYS A 66 9.82 7.72 -3.11
C LYS A 66 10.14 6.38 -3.75
N THR A 67 9.16 5.50 -3.79
CA THR A 67 9.26 4.16 -4.37
C THR A 67 8.62 4.16 -5.76
N PHE A 68 9.29 3.53 -6.72
CA PHE A 68 8.79 3.33 -8.07
C PHE A 68 8.52 1.83 -8.24
N SER A 69 7.24 1.46 -8.32
CA SER A 69 6.84 0.08 -8.61
C SER A 69 6.54 -0.08 -10.11
N SER A 70 7.22 -1.05 -10.72
CA SER A 70 7.06 -1.47 -12.13
C SER A 70 5.84 -2.34 -12.34
#